data_AF-A0A1Q4R2P9-F1
#
_entry.id   AF-A0A1Q4R2P9-F1
#
_cell.length_a   1.000
_cell.length_b   1.000
_cell.length_c   1.000
_cell.angle_alpha   90.00
_cell.angle_beta   90.00
_cell.angle_gamma   90.00
#
_symmetry.space_group_name_H-M   'P 1'
#
loop_
_entity.id
_entity.type
_entity.pdbx_description
1 polymer ?
#
loop_
_entity_poly.entity_id
_entity_poly.type
_entity_poly.pdbx_seq_one_letter_code
_entity_poly.pdbx_strand_id
1 'polypeptide(L)'
;MIRAKLLFFFLLAMGLTIILNSPLFFQDVPAANAMTSPETHQVRPEMQPAAENAALMAQFGLGDIFKIEETIDNRIDRFESSIRSRVPNILQPLLPDDLLSLENQRIFEFSNYFDKELPEFERQPEDIQDILERITHATGQRHGMVYVSYPEEGEGLNFLLFAPNTPPQTLYTEERGHKEITALVDKFRADLVMSLRRKNVDYKKTSRELYDIVIAPIVPYLQASQIDSLIFSLDEGLRSLPIAALYDGDRYLIEKYSLAVVPSFYNINSSYMSLKKSPVLAMGADSFKELDPLPGVEVEVGAIANLTQGQSFLNETFTVENLKQTRQSQRFPIVHLATHAQFNSGKPKKSSIYLWNDELRLSELDKLNLDNPPLDLLVLSACQTALGSRDAELGFSGLTIASGATSALGSLWSVSDAGTLVLMQNFYQKLQTEPTKAAALRRAQLEMLHGDLQIVNGQVRLASGLSANIQISEKVEAVTTNDLMHPYYWSGFTLVGRPW
;
A
#
# COMPACT_ATOMS: atom_id res chain seq x y z
N MET A 1 9.28 30.60 -1.04
CA MET A 1 9.16 31.93 -0.39
C MET A 1 10.38 32.33 0.46
N ILE A 2 11.01 31.40 1.18
CA ILE A 2 12.21 31.68 2.01
C ILE A 2 13.44 31.99 1.14
N ARG A 3 13.65 31.26 0.03
CA ARG A 3 14.71 31.53 -0.97
C ARG A 3 14.68 32.96 -1.53
N ALA A 4 13.50 33.45 -1.90
CA ALA A 4 13.33 34.82 -2.40
C ALA A 4 13.58 35.90 -1.34
N LYS A 5 13.27 35.62 -0.07
CA LYS A 5 13.54 36.55 1.06
C LYS A 5 15.02 36.57 1.43
N LEU A 6 15.73 35.45 1.39
CA LEU A 6 17.18 35.43 1.64
C LEU A 6 17.97 36.11 0.52
N LEU A 7 17.59 35.89 -0.74
CA LEU A 7 18.23 36.56 -1.88
C LEU A 7 18.06 38.10 -1.79
N PHE A 8 16.89 38.56 -1.34
CA PHE A 8 16.59 39.97 -1.12
C PHE A 8 17.44 40.61 -0.01
N PHE A 9 17.65 39.91 1.12
CA PHE A 9 18.51 40.40 2.21
C PHE A 9 20.00 40.38 1.84
N PHE A 10 20.43 39.42 1.01
CA PHE A 10 21.82 39.31 0.57
C PHE A 10 22.20 40.43 -0.42
N LEU A 11 21.29 40.79 -1.34
CA LEU A 11 21.48 41.92 -2.26
C LEU A 11 21.51 43.28 -1.53
N LEU A 12 20.75 43.43 -0.44
CA LEU A 12 20.77 44.61 0.41
C LEU A 12 22.11 44.79 1.16
N ALA A 13 22.76 43.69 1.54
CA ALA A 13 24.05 43.69 2.24
C ALA A 13 25.25 44.00 1.32
N MET A 14 25.13 43.79 0.01
CA MET A 14 26.19 44.07 -0.98
C MET A 14 26.11 45.46 -1.64
N GLY A 15 25.17 46.32 -1.22
CA GLY A 15 25.14 47.73 -1.65
C GLY A 15 24.76 47.97 -3.12
N LEU A 16 24.12 47.00 -3.80
CA LEU A 16 23.60 47.22 -5.15
C LEU A 16 22.25 47.97 -5.08
N THR A 17 22.26 49.25 -5.43
CA THR A 17 21.03 50.01 -5.63
C THR A 17 20.53 49.77 -7.05
N ILE A 18 19.50 48.93 -7.24
CA ILE A 18 18.80 48.82 -8.53
C ILE A 18 17.86 50.03 -8.65
N ILE A 19 18.19 50.96 -9.55
CA ILE A 19 17.31 52.06 -9.96
C ILE A 19 16.23 51.47 -10.87
N LEU A 20 15.01 51.28 -10.35
CA LEU A 20 13.82 51.06 -11.16
C LEU A 20 13.17 52.41 -11.46
N ASN A 21 13.36 52.92 -12.67
CA ASN A 21 12.45 53.87 -13.33
C ASN A 21 12.89 54.10 -14.79
N SER A 22 12.15 53.54 -15.76
CA SER A 22 11.60 54.25 -16.94
C SER A 22 10.97 53.28 -17.97
N PRO A 23 9.84 53.65 -18.62
CA PRO A 23 9.10 52.80 -19.56
C PRO A 23 9.38 53.19 -21.02
N LEU A 24 9.91 52.30 -21.85
CA LEU A 24 9.96 52.52 -23.31
C LEU A 24 9.89 51.17 -24.04
N PHE A 25 9.20 51.18 -25.18
CA PHE A 25 8.97 50.12 -26.17
C PHE A 25 7.65 49.32 -26.08
N PHE A 26 6.54 50.05 -26.21
CA PHE A 26 5.58 49.74 -27.27
C PHE A 26 5.91 50.66 -28.44
N GLN A 27 6.16 50.11 -29.64
CA GLN A 27 5.62 50.62 -30.92
C GLN A 27 6.09 49.78 -32.13
N ASP A 28 5.08 49.24 -32.81
CA ASP A 28 4.83 49.23 -34.26
C ASP A 28 5.74 48.45 -35.23
N VAL A 29 5.09 47.42 -35.79
CA VAL A 29 5.38 46.76 -37.07
C VAL A 29 4.93 47.65 -38.23
N PRO A 30 5.65 47.64 -39.37
CA PRO A 30 4.94 47.56 -40.65
C PRO A 30 5.53 46.53 -41.64
N ALA A 31 4.65 46.00 -42.47
CA ALA A 31 4.88 45.01 -43.52
C ALA A 31 5.21 45.65 -44.89
N ALA A 32 5.99 44.95 -45.75
CA ALA A 32 5.70 44.73 -47.19
C ALA A 32 6.83 44.02 -47.97
N ASN A 33 6.50 42.84 -48.51
CA ASN A 33 6.62 42.34 -49.90
C ASN A 33 7.92 42.37 -50.75
N ALA A 34 8.25 41.15 -51.24
CA ALA A 34 8.38 40.72 -52.65
C ALA A 34 9.78 40.45 -53.28
N MET A 35 9.96 39.15 -53.59
CA MET A 35 10.40 38.51 -54.85
C MET A 35 11.89 38.47 -55.32
N THR A 36 12.21 37.27 -55.81
CA THR A 36 13.18 36.84 -56.87
C THR A 36 14.57 36.31 -56.47
N SER A 37 14.82 35.06 -56.88
CA SER A 37 16.10 34.36 -57.10
C SER A 37 16.51 34.54 -58.59
N PRO A 38 17.63 33.99 -59.16
CA PRO A 38 18.57 32.97 -58.64
C PRO A 38 20.09 33.17 -58.97
N GLU A 39 20.88 32.18 -58.50
CA GLU A 39 22.14 31.61 -59.05
C GLU A 39 23.47 31.70 -58.24
N THR A 40 23.88 30.48 -57.82
CA THR A 40 25.22 29.85 -57.79
C THR A 40 26.38 30.45 -56.98
N HIS A 41 26.76 29.77 -55.89
CA HIS A 41 28.06 29.07 -55.80
C HIS A 41 28.14 28.14 -54.57
N GLN A 42 28.75 26.97 -54.77
CA GLN A 42 29.19 26.03 -53.73
C GLN A 42 30.21 26.70 -52.80
N VAL A 43 30.06 26.57 -51.47
CA VAL A 43 31.13 26.35 -50.46
C VAL A 43 30.45 25.93 -49.14
N ARG A 44 30.91 24.84 -48.50
CA ARG A 44 30.65 24.50 -47.08
C ARG A 44 31.49 25.41 -46.17
N PRO A 45 30.97 25.85 -45.02
CA PRO A 45 31.78 25.89 -43.79
C PRO A 45 31.01 25.24 -42.62
N GLU A 46 31.53 24.18 -42.01
CA GLU A 46 32.34 24.21 -40.78
C GLU A 46 31.56 24.64 -39.52
N MET A 47 31.51 23.72 -38.56
CA MET A 47 31.02 23.91 -37.21
C MET A 47 31.85 24.96 -36.46
N GLN A 48 31.15 25.99 -35.95
CA GLN A 48 31.28 26.70 -34.66
C GLN A 48 32.68 27.17 -34.18
N PRO A 49 32.76 28.26 -33.39
CA PRO A 49 32.78 27.97 -31.94
C PRO A 49 32.16 29.03 -31.03
N ALA A 50 31.87 28.54 -29.81
CA ALA A 50 31.55 29.16 -28.53
C ALA A 50 32.21 30.51 -28.14
N ALA A 51 33.01 31.14 -28.99
CA ALA A 51 33.68 32.40 -28.71
C ALA A 51 32.72 33.62 -28.68
N GLU A 52 31.66 33.63 -29.49
CA GLU A 52 30.69 34.75 -29.52
C GLU A 52 29.81 34.80 -28.27
N ASN A 53 29.46 33.64 -27.67
CA ASN A 53 28.72 33.60 -26.42
C ASN A 53 29.57 34.06 -25.22
N ALA A 54 30.89 33.82 -25.25
CA ALA A 54 31.80 34.31 -24.21
C ALA A 54 31.98 35.84 -24.26
N ALA A 55 31.97 36.43 -25.46
CA ALA A 55 32.05 37.88 -25.65
C ALA A 55 30.78 38.59 -25.13
N LEU A 56 29.60 37.99 -25.34
CA LEU A 56 28.33 38.50 -24.82
C LEU A 56 28.30 38.46 -23.27
N MET A 57 28.79 37.38 -22.66
CA MET A 57 28.86 37.23 -21.20
C MET A 57 29.84 38.21 -20.53
N ALA A 58 30.94 38.56 -21.21
CA ALA A 58 31.90 39.56 -20.73
C ALA A 58 31.36 41.00 -20.88
N GLN A 59 30.55 41.27 -21.91
CA GLN A 59 29.98 42.60 -22.18
C GLN A 59 28.90 43.01 -21.18
N PHE A 60 28.24 42.04 -20.52
CA PHE A 60 27.19 42.27 -19.52
C PHE A 60 27.61 41.98 -18.07
N GLY A 61 28.88 41.62 -17.80
CA GLY A 61 29.37 41.39 -16.44
C GLY A 61 28.73 40.21 -15.70
N LEU A 62 28.15 39.24 -16.43
CA LEU A 62 27.35 38.14 -15.86
C LEU A 62 28.22 37.00 -15.28
N GLY A 63 29.52 36.97 -15.58
CA GLY A 63 30.44 35.95 -15.09
C GLY A 63 30.70 36.01 -13.57
N ASP A 64 30.59 37.19 -12.97
CA ASP A 64 30.71 37.35 -11.52
C ASP A 64 29.41 36.96 -10.80
N ILE A 65 28.25 37.08 -11.46
CA ILE A 65 26.95 36.69 -10.88
C ILE A 65 26.83 35.17 -10.75
N PHE A 66 27.26 34.40 -11.75
CA PHE A 66 27.30 32.93 -11.67
C PHE A 66 28.28 32.42 -10.62
N LYS A 67 29.45 33.07 -10.49
CA LYS A 67 30.40 32.76 -9.41
C LYS A 67 29.85 33.12 -8.04
N ILE A 68 29.06 34.19 -7.94
CA ILE A 68 28.38 34.59 -6.70
C ILE A 68 27.27 33.59 -6.35
N GLU A 69 26.45 33.13 -7.30
CA GLU A 69 25.46 32.07 -7.07
C GLU A 69 26.11 30.77 -6.62
N GLU A 70 27.14 30.30 -7.33
CA GLU A 70 27.86 29.07 -6.96
C GLU A 70 28.58 29.22 -5.60
N THR A 71 29.05 30.42 -5.26
CA THR A 71 29.65 30.71 -3.95
C THR A 71 28.60 30.82 -2.84
N ILE A 72 27.39 31.29 -3.15
CA ILE A 72 26.26 31.36 -2.23
C ILE A 72 25.73 29.95 -1.96
N ASP A 73 25.54 29.13 -2.99
CA ASP A 73 25.11 27.74 -2.85
C ASP A 73 26.12 26.94 -2.04
N ASN A 74 27.42 27.04 -2.37
CA ASN A 74 28.48 26.42 -1.58
C ASN A 74 28.60 26.97 -0.13
N ARG A 75 28.07 28.16 0.14
CA ARG A 75 28.01 28.73 1.50
C ARG A 75 26.75 28.32 2.24
N ILE A 76 25.62 28.13 1.54
CA ILE A 76 24.39 27.55 2.08
C ILE A 76 24.65 26.10 2.45
N ASP A 77 25.26 25.31 1.56
CA ASP A 77 25.61 23.91 1.82
C ASP A 77 26.58 23.78 3.00
N ARG A 78 27.59 24.66 3.08
CA ARG A 78 28.51 24.70 4.24
C ARG A 78 27.84 25.19 5.51
N PHE A 79 26.86 26.10 5.41
CA PHE A 79 26.10 26.57 6.55
C PHE A 79 25.16 25.48 7.07
N GLU A 80 24.45 24.78 6.18
CA GLU A 80 23.63 23.61 6.51
C GLU A 80 24.45 22.46 7.07
N SER A 81 25.62 22.18 6.49
CA SER A 81 26.59 21.21 7.04
C SER A 81 27.13 21.64 8.41
N SER A 82 27.37 22.94 8.60
CA SER A 82 27.77 23.50 9.89
C SER A 82 26.63 23.48 10.92
N ILE A 83 25.37 23.54 10.50
CA ILE A 83 24.19 23.39 11.37
C ILE A 83 24.05 21.91 11.74
N ARG A 84 24.12 20.98 10.77
CA ARG A 84 24.12 19.52 10.98
C ARG A 84 25.18 19.06 11.99
N SER A 85 26.33 19.72 12.02
CA SER A 85 27.44 19.37 12.93
C SER A 85 27.43 20.07 14.29
N ARG A 86 26.59 21.08 14.51
CA ARG A 86 26.59 21.92 15.74
C ARG A 86 25.28 21.91 16.51
N VAL A 87 24.24 21.31 15.97
CA VAL A 87 22.97 21.09 16.66
C VAL A 87 23.04 19.68 17.29
N PRO A 88 22.87 19.52 18.62
CA PRO A 88 22.78 18.19 19.23
C PRO A 88 21.64 17.43 18.55
N ASN A 89 21.89 16.20 18.07
CA ASN A 89 20.97 15.31 17.33
C ASN A 89 19.50 15.69 17.49
N ILE A 90 19.02 16.65 16.69
CA ILE A 90 17.60 16.79 16.44
C ILE A 90 17.34 15.69 15.42
N LEU A 91 16.61 14.67 15.84
CA LEU A 91 16.14 13.62 14.96
C LEU A 91 15.35 14.30 13.84
N GLN A 92 15.94 14.31 12.64
CA GLN A 92 15.36 14.99 11.50
C GLN A 92 14.21 14.13 10.96
N PRO A 93 13.05 14.72 10.65
CA PRO A 93 11.95 13.99 10.05
C PRO A 93 12.38 13.46 8.68
N LEU A 94 11.90 12.27 8.32
CA LEU A 94 12.12 11.67 7.01
C LEU A 94 11.69 12.64 5.90
N LEU A 95 12.62 13.08 5.04
CA LEU A 95 12.37 14.03 3.96
C LEU A 95 11.90 13.30 2.69
N PRO A 96 11.22 13.99 1.76
CA PRO A 96 10.88 13.39 0.46
C PRO A 96 12.12 12.92 -0.32
N ASP A 97 13.27 13.59 -0.14
CA ASP A 97 14.54 13.19 -0.76
C ASP A 97 15.08 11.85 -0.20
N ASP A 98 14.64 11.45 0.99
CA ASP A 98 14.98 10.16 1.60
C ASP A 98 14.11 9.00 1.06
N LEU A 99 13.07 9.29 0.25
CA LEU A 99 12.16 8.30 -0.30
C LEU A 99 12.89 7.19 -1.06
N LEU A 100 13.89 7.55 -1.86
CA LEU A 100 14.68 6.60 -2.65
C LEU A 100 15.39 5.59 -1.74
N SER A 101 16.06 6.09 -0.70
CA SER A 101 16.76 5.26 0.28
C SER A 101 15.78 4.37 1.05
N LEU A 102 14.64 4.93 1.49
CA LEU A 102 13.62 4.19 2.23
C LEU A 102 13.01 3.06 1.37
N GLU A 103 12.66 3.33 0.12
CA GLU A 103 12.10 2.35 -0.80
C GLU A 103 13.11 1.25 -1.13
N ASN A 104 14.36 1.60 -1.41
CA ASN A 104 15.40 0.62 -1.69
C ASN A 104 15.76 -0.22 -0.44
N GLN A 105 15.70 0.36 0.75
CA GLN A 105 15.80 -0.40 2.01
C GLN A 105 14.66 -1.42 2.13
N ARG A 106 13.40 -1.02 1.88
CA ARG A 106 12.25 -1.94 1.88
C ARG A 106 12.46 -3.07 0.87
N ILE A 107 12.81 -2.74 -0.36
CA ILE A 107 13.05 -3.70 -1.44
C ILE A 107 14.15 -4.69 -1.05
N PHE A 108 15.25 -4.22 -0.45
CA PHE A 108 16.33 -5.06 0.03
C PHE A 108 15.89 -6.03 1.14
N GLU A 109 15.14 -5.55 2.14
CA GLU A 109 14.57 -6.39 3.20
C GLU A 109 13.71 -7.53 2.62
N PHE A 110 12.80 -7.21 1.70
CA PHE A 110 11.94 -8.21 1.06
C PHE A 110 12.73 -9.14 0.13
N SER A 111 13.71 -8.61 -0.61
CA SER A 111 14.55 -9.40 -1.53
C SER A 111 15.37 -10.44 -0.78
N ASN A 112 16.04 -10.03 0.30
CA ASN A 112 16.82 -10.94 1.15
C ASN A 112 15.95 -12.00 1.80
N TYR A 113 14.76 -11.62 2.26
CA TYR A 113 13.88 -12.53 2.94
C TYR A 113 13.33 -13.62 2.01
N PHE A 114 12.91 -13.22 0.81
CA PHE A 114 12.34 -14.15 -0.17
C PHE A 114 13.39 -14.83 -1.05
N ASP A 115 14.67 -14.52 -0.87
CA ASP A 115 15.77 -15.02 -1.71
C ASP A 115 15.48 -14.72 -3.20
N LYS A 116 15.03 -13.49 -3.46
CA LYS A 116 14.51 -13.05 -4.75
C LYS A 116 14.96 -11.64 -5.08
N GLU A 117 15.47 -11.45 -6.29
CA GLU A 117 15.80 -10.12 -6.80
C GLU A 117 14.51 -9.37 -7.16
N LEU A 118 14.26 -8.27 -6.44
CA LEU A 118 13.21 -7.31 -6.77
C LEU A 118 13.83 -6.10 -7.49
N PRO A 119 13.08 -5.43 -8.38
CA PRO A 119 13.61 -4.28 -9.11
C PRO A 119 13.90 -3.11 -8.16
N GLU A 120 14.96 -2.36 -8.44
CA GLU A 120 15.28 -1.13 -7.70
C GLU A 120 14.18 -0.07 -7.90
N PHE A 121 13.99 0.76 -6.88
CA PHE A 121 13.09 1.90 -6.97
C PHE A 121 13.81 3.06 -7.64
N GLU A 122 13.27 3.55 -8.76
CA GLU A 122 13.88 4.65 -9.54
C GLU A 122 12.97 5.90 -9.63
N ARG A 123 11.82 5.89 -8.94
CA ARG A 123 10.81 6.94 -9.06
C ARG A 123 11.05 8.10 -8.12
N GLN A 124 10.62 9.29 -8.55
CA GLN A 124 10.65 10.51 -7.75
C GLN A 124 9.38 10.66 -6.91
N PRO A 125 9.42 11.48 -5.84
CA PRO A 125 8.23 11.87 -5.06
C PRO A 125 7.02 12.26 -5.91
N GLU A 126 7.22 13.00 -7.00
CA GLU A 126 6.17 13.48 -7.90
C GLU A 126 5.46 12.33 -8.64
N ASP A 127 6.19 11.26 -9.00
CA ASP A 127 5.62 10.09 -9.69
C ASP A 127 4.57 9.38 -8.82
N ILE A 128 4.79 9.35 -7.48
CA ILE A 128 3.81 8.80 -6.53
C ILE A 128 2.53 9.62 -6.59
N GLN A 129 2.64 10.95 -6.56
CA GLN A 129 1.49 11.85 -6.57
C GLN A 129 0.70 11.75 -7.87
N ASP A 130 1.40 11.70 -9.01
CA ASP A 130 0.81 11.50 -10.34
C ASP A 130 0.02 10.18 -10.41
N ILE A 131 0.55 9.10 -9.84
CA ILE A 131 -0.16 7.82 -9.78
C ILE A 131 -1.42 7.94 -8.92
N LEU A 132 -1.32 8.55 -7.74
CA LEU A 132 -2.47 8.73 -6.84
C LEU A 132 -3.54 9.61 -7.49
N GLU A 133 -3.17 10.65 -8.23
CA GLU A 133 -4.10 11.51 -8.98
C GLU A 133 -4.80 10.75 -10.12
N ARG A 134 -4.04 10.02 -10.95
CA ARG A 134 -4.62 9.22 -12.05
C ARG A 134 -5.61 8.18 -11.54
N ILE A 135 -5.28 7.50 -10.45
CA ILE A 135 -6.19 6.52 -9.85
C ILE A 135 -7.39 7.21 -9.22
N THR A 136 -7.22 8.37 -8.59
CA THR A 136 -8.36 9.16 -8.08
C THR A 136 -9.35 9.47 -9.22
N HIS A 137 -8.87 9.84 -10.40
CA HIS A 137 -9.72 10.02 -11.58
C HIS A 137 -10.39 8.73 -12.06
N ALA A 138 -9.70 7.59 -11.99
CA ALA A 138 -10.22 6.31 -12.46
C ALA A 138 -11.26 5.68 -11.51
N THR A 139 -11.07 5.83 -10.19
CA THR A 139 -11.88 5.16 -9.16
C THR A 139 -12.90 6.08 -8.50
N GLY A 140 -12.69 7.40 -8.57
CA GLY A 140 -13.43 8.40 -7.79
C GLY A 140 -13.07 8.42 -6.30
N GLN A 141 -12.05 7.67 -5.86
CA GLN A 141 -11.58 7.64 -4.48
C GLN A 141 -10.25 8.37 -4.35
N ARG A 142 -10.13 9.32 -3.41
CA ARG A 142 -8.85 9.98 -3.15
C ARG A 142 -7.96 9.03 -2.35
N HIS A 143 -6.82 8.65 -2.92
CA HIS A 143 -5.86 7.75 -2.29
C HIS A 143 -4.72 8.54 -1.63
N GLY A 144 -4.34 8.16 -0.41
CA GLY A 144 -3.16 8.67 0.29
C GLY A 144 -2.15 7.55 0.53
N MET A 145 -0.86 7.83 0.32
CA MET A 145 0.24 6.93 0.67
C MET A 145 0.90 7.43 1.95
N VAL A 146 1.09 6.53 2.92
CA VAL A 146 1.67 6.83 4.22
C VAL A 146 2.83 5.88 4.47
N TYR A 147 4.02 6.43 4.57
CA TYR A 147 5.20 5.73 5.07
C TYR A 147 5.28 5.93 6.57
N VAL A 148 5.49 4.85 7.32
CA VAL A 148 5.76 4.87 8.76
C VAL A 148 7.04 4.09 9.00
N SER A 149 8.07 4.77 9.51
CA SER A 149 9.37 4.17 9.81
C SER A 149 9.87 4.57 11.19
N TYR A 150 10.73 3.72 11.76
CA TYR A 150 11.52 4.12 12.91
C TYR A 150 12.66 5.04 12.46
N PRO A 151 13.05 6.05 13.26
CA PRO A 151 14.25 6.81 12.98
C PRO A 151 15.50 5.93 13.16
N GLU A 152 16.58 6.24 12.44
CA GLU A 152 17.86 5.51 12.56
C GLU A 152 18.45 5.62 13.97
N GLU A 153 18.27 6.77 14.60
CA GLU A 153 18.66 7.04 15.99
C GLU A 153 17.43 7.50 16.79
N GLY A 154 17.39 7.23 18.09
CA GLY A 154 16.34 7.72 18.98
C GLY A 154 15.05 6.88 19.02
N GLU A 155 13.95 7.51 19.42
CA GLU A 155 12.66 6.86 19.70
C GLU A 155 11.53 7.41 18.82
N GLY A 156 10.40 6.73 18.79
CA GLY A 156 9.18 7.18 18.11
C GLY A 156 9.14 6.86 16.62
N LEU A 157 8.38 7.63 15.84
CA LEU A 157 8.05 7.32 14.45
C LEU A 157 8.21 8.52 13.52
N ASN A 158 8.79 8.25 12.35
CA ASN A 158 8.81 9.11 11.18
C ASN A 158 7.60 8.80 10.29
N PHE A 159 6.99 9.85 9.74
CA PHE A 159 5.92 9.76 8.76
C PHE A 159 6.26 10.56 7.51
N LEU A 160 6.02 9.97 6.34
CA LEU A 160 6.04 10.66 5.05
C LEU A 160 4.73 10.37 4.33
N LEU A 161 4.01 11.43 3.97
CA LEU A 161 2.67 11.34 3.40
C LEU A 161 2.62 11.95 2.01
N PHE A 162 2.03 11.20 1.08
CA PHE A 162 1.69 11.66 -0.26
C PHE A 162 0.19 11.65 -0.45
N ALA A 163 -0.32 12.74 -1.04
CA ALA A 163 -1.70 12.86 -1.47
C ALA A 163 -1.76 13.63 -2.80
N PRO A 164 -2.83 13.44 -3.61
CA PRO A 164 -3.01 14.16 -4.86
C PRO A 164 -3.08 15.67 -4.62
N ASN A 165 -2.36 16.44 -5.43
CA ASN A 165 -2.43 17.91 -5.48
C ASN A 165 -2.05 18.63 -4.17
N THR A 166 -1.27 18.01 -3.29
CA THR A 166 -0.74 18.63 -2.07
C THR A 166 0.74 18.31 -1.91
N PRO A 167 1.62 19.25 -1.51
CA PRO A 167 3.02 18.93 -1.25
C PRO A 167 3.18 17.76 -0.26
N PRO A 168 4.18 16.87 -0.43
CA PRO A 168 4.45 15.82 0.54
C PRO A 168 4.62 16.38 1.96
N GLN A 169 4.14 15.63 2.95
CA GLN A 169 4.17 16.05 4.35
C GLN A 169 5.06 15.11 5.16
N THR A 170 5.87 15.68 6.05
CA THR A 170 6.78 14.92 6.89
C THR A 170 6.49 15.22 8.36
N LEU A 171 6.45 14.17 9.18
CA LEU A 171 6.26 14.29 10.61
C LEU A 171 7.20 13.38 11.36
N TYR A 172 7.50 13.78 12.59
CA TYR A 172 8.23 12.99 13.54
C TYR A 172 7.53 13.07 14.90
N THR A 173 7.48 11.94 15.61
CA THR A 173 6.88 11.81 16.93
C THR A 173 7.90 11.19 17.87
N GLU A 174 8.01 11.71 19.10
CA GLU A 174 8.91 11.19 20.15
C GLU A 174 8.10 10.47 21.24
N GLU A 175 7.24 9.53 20.83
CA GLU A 175 6.31 8.92 21.78
C GLU A 175 6.91 7.74 22.54
N ARG A 176 7.49 6.76 21.82
CA ARG A 176 7.98 5.50 22.39
C ARG A 176 9.06 4.84 21.54
N GLY A 177 9.97 4.12 22.19
CA GLY A 177 10.98 3.32 21.49
C GLY A 177 10.39 2.16 20.67
N HIS A 178 11.12 1.75 19.62
CA HIS A 178 10.74 0.66 18.71
C HIS A 178 10.23 -0.58 19.47
N LYS A 179 11.00 -1.10 20.42
CA LYS A 179 10.66 -2.35 21.13
C LYS A 179 9.31 -2.27 21.85
N GLU A 180 8.95 -1.10 22.37
CA GLU A 180 7.67 -0.90 23.05
C GLU A 180 6.51 -0.88 22.06
N ILE A 181 6.68 -0.19 20.92
CA ILE A 181 5.68 -0.13 19.86
C ILE A 181 5.43 -1.53 19.29
N THR A 182 6.49 -2.27 18.95
CA THR A 182 6.36 -3.65 18.45
C THR A 182 5.69 -4.57 19.48
N ALA A 183 6.00 -4.43 20.77
CA ALA A 183 5.33 -5.19 21.82
C ALA A 183 3.84 -4.81 21.96
N LEU A 184 3.46 -3.55 21.74
CA LEU A 184 2.07 -3.12 21.70
C LEU A 184 1.33 -3.72 20.50
N VAL A 185 1.95 -3.80 19.33
CA VAL A 185 1.38 -4.46 18.14
C VAL A 185 1.12 -5.95 18.42
N ASP A 186 2.11 -6.67 18.94
CA ASP A 186 1.98 -8.09 19.32
C ASP A 186 0.87 -8.28 20.35
N LYS A 187 0.83 -7.42 21.38
CA LYS A 187 -0.21 -7.43 22.40
C LYS A 187 -1.58 -7.19 21.80
N PHE A 188 -1.74 -6.20 20.92
CA PHE A 188 -3.03 -5.85 20.33
C PHE A 188 -3.61 -7.02 19.53
N ARG A 189 -2.77 -7.67 18.73
CA ARG A 189 -3.15 -8.87 17.97
C ARG A 189 -3.56 -10.01 18.89
N ALA A 190 -2.78 -10.27 19.94
CA ALA A 190 -3.12 -11.29 20.94
C ALA A 190 -4.44 -10.96 21.65
N ASP A 191 -4.66 -9.70 22.03
CA ASP A 191 -5.87 -9.25 22.70
C ASP A 191 -7.11 -9.43 21.83
N LEU A 192 -7.04 -9.13 20.52
CA LEU A 192 -8.14 -9.34 19.57
C LEU A 192 -8.57 -10.82 19.49
N VAL A 193 -7.62 -11.75 19.56
CA VAL A 193 -7.91 -13.19 19.57
C VAL A 193 -8.40 -13.65 20.94
N MET A 194 -7.76 -13.20 22.02
CA MET A 194 -8.05 -13.65 23.38
C MET A 194 -9.36 -13.11 23.94
N SER A 195 -9.77 -11.89 23.54
CA SER A 195 -11.01 -11.24 23.99
C SER A 195 -12.28 -12.00 23.60
N LEU A 196 -12.24 -12.83 22.55
CA LEU A 196 -13.32 -13.78 22.24
C LEU A 196 -13.62 -14.76 23.37
N ARG A 197 -12.59 -15.20 24.09
CA ARG A 197 -12.70 -16.23 25.13
C ARG A 197 -12.65 -15.64 26.54
N ARG A 198 -12.14 -14.42 26.69
CA ARG A 198 -11.82 -13.79 27.97
C ARG A 198 -12.38 -12.37 28.02
N LYS A 199 -13.49 -12.20 28.75
CA LYS A 199 -14.19 -10.89 28.91
C LYS A 199 -13.34 -9.79 29.55
N ASN A 200 -12.26 -10.13 30.25
CA ASN A 200 -11.39 -9.17 30.94
C ASN A 200 -10.23 -8.66 30.05
N VAL A 201 -10.14 -9.10 28.81
CA VAL A 201 -9.14 -8.61 27.85
C VAL A 201 -9.72 -7.39 27.12
N ASP A 202 -9.21 -6.21 27.45
CA ASP A 202 -9.61 -4.95 26.83
C ASP A 202 -8.70 -4.61 25.63
N TYR A 203 -9.04 -5.16 24.47
CA TYR A 203 -8.32 -4.87 23.22
C TYR A 203 -8.51 -3.40 22.78
N LYS A 204 -9.60 -2.72 23.20
CA LYS A 204 -9.87 -1.33 22.80
C LYS A 204 -8.86 -0.37 23.43
N LYS A 205 -8.40 -0.65 24.65
CA LYS A 205 -7.32 0.13 25.29
C LYS A 205 -6.04 0.09 24.46
N THR A 206 -5.54 -1.10 24.12
CA THR A 206 -4.31 -1.24 23.32
C THR A 206 -4.50 -0.72 21.89
N SER A 207 -5.69 -0.93 21.31
CA SER A 207 -6.06 -0.35 20.02
C SER A 207 -5.98 1.19 20.03
N ARG A 208 -6.47 1.83 21.10
CA ARG A 208 -6.44 3.29 21.25
C ARG A 208 -5.03 3.83 21.39
N GLU A 209 -4.21 3.17 22.20
CA GLU A 209 -2.80 3.53 22.39
C GLU A 209 -2.04 3.48 21.05
N LEU A 210 -2.25 2.43 20.25
CA LEU A 210 -1.67 2.33 18.91
C LEU A 210 -2.27 3.35 17.91
N TYR A 211 -3.56 3.67 18.02
CA TYR A 211 -4.18 4.72 17.22
C TYR A 211 -3.52 6.08 17.49
N ASP A 212 -3.32 6.41 18.77
CA ASP A 212 -2.70 7.67 19.17
C ASP A 212 -1.25 7.76 18.67
N ILE A 213 -0.50 6.65 18.68
CA ILE A 213 0.88 6.59 18.16
C ILE A 213 0.94 6.70 16.63
N VAL A 214 0.13 5.91 15.91
CA VAL A 214 0.33 5.67 14.46
C VAL A 214 -0.57 6.55 13.59
N ILE A 215 -1.76 6.92 14.06
CA ILE A 215 -2.79 7.54 13.22
C ILE A 215 -3.09 8.97 13.64
N ALA A 216 -3.25 9.24 14.94
CA ALA A 216 -3.59 10.58 15.42
C ALA A 216 -2.67 11.70 14.89
N PRO A 217 -1.33 11.51 14.78
CA PRO A 217 -0.42 12.55 14.27
C PRO A 217 -0.72 12.96 12.83
N ILE A 218 -1.23 12.03 12.02
CA ILE A 218 -1.44 12.25 10.59
C ILE A 218 -2.88 12.68 10.24
N VAL A 219 -3.84 12.56 11.16
CA VAL A 219 -5.26 12.88 10.93
C VAL A 219 -5.49 14.27 10.31
N PRO A 220 -4.84 15.36 10.76
CA PRO A 220 -5.07 16.69 10.18
C PRO A 220 -4.78 16.74 8.68
N TYR A 221 -3.74 16.04 8.23
CA TYR A 221 -3.34 15.97 6.82
C TYR A 221 -4.32 15.13 6.00
N LEU A 222 -4.73 13.98 6.54
CA LEU A 222 -5.70 13.11 5.87
C LEU A 222 -7.04 13.84 5.64
N GLN A 223 -7.48 14.64 6.62
CA GLN A 223 -8.69 15.44 6.53
C GLN A 223 -8.55 16.59 5.53
N ALA A 224 -7.44 17.33 5.58
CA ALA A 224 -7.17 18.44 4.65
C ALA A 224 -7.13 17.97 3.19
N SER A 225 -6.61 16.76 2.95
CA SER A 225 -6.54 16.14 1.63
C SER A 225 -7.78 15.32 1.27
N GLN A 226 -8.81 15.25 2.13
CA GLN A 226 -10.07 14.53 1.92
C GLN A 226 -9.85 13.08 1.44
N ILE A 227 -8.95 12.34 2.11
CA ILE A 227 -8.58 10.99 1.71
C ILE A 227 -9.70 10.00 1.99
N ASP A 228 -9.97 9.11 1.03
CA ASP A 228 -10.95 8.01 1.13
C ASP A 228 -10.29 6.64 1.37
N SER A 229 -9.04 6.51 0.93
CA SER A 229 -8.31 5.24 0.92
C SER A 229 -6.84 5.46 1.29
N LEU A 230 -6.34 4.70 2.26
CA LEU A 230 -4.97 4.78 2.76
C LEU A 230 -4.18 3.54 2.39
N ILE A 231 -2.96 3.79 1.91
CA ILE A 231 -1.96 2.78 1.59
C ILE A 231 -0.80 2.99 2.54
N PHE A 232 -0.45 1.96 3.29
CA PHE A 232 0.63 2.04 4.28
C PHE A 232 1.86 1.26 3.82
N SER A 233 3.03 1.92 3.80
CA SER A 233 4.33 1.24 3.84
C SER A 233 4.85 1.33 5.26
N LEU A 234 4.93 0.18 5.93
CA LEU A 234 5.23 0.09 7.35
C LEU A 234 6.59 -0.56 7.60
N ASP A 235 7.24 -0.11 8.66
CA ASP A 235 8.47 -0.73 9.15
C ASP A 235 8.29 -2.14 9.71
N GLU A 236 9.39 -2.86 9.83
CA GLU A 236 9.44 -4.09 10.61
C GLU A 236 8.84 -3.87 12.01
N GLY A 237 8.03 -4.80 12.52
CA GLY A 237 7.28 -4.68 13.77
C GLY A 237 5.90 -4.05 13.60
N LEU A 238 5.69 -3.23 12.57
CA LEU A 238 4.42 -2.54 12.30
C LEU A 238 3.60 -3.22 11.20
N ARG A 239 4.21 -4.00 10.30
CA ARG A 239 3.51 -4.56 9.11
C ARG A 239 2.40 -5.55 9.49
N SER A 240 2.46 -6.16 10.66
CA SER A 240 1.41 -7.05 11.17
C SER A 240 0.27 -6.33 11.91
N LEU A 241 0.35 -5.00 12.05
CA LEU A 241 -0.63 -4.20 12.76
C LEU A 241 -2.04 -4.38 12.16
N PRO A 242 -3.06 -4.71 12.97
CA PRO A 242 -4.46 -4.75 12.53
C PRO A 242 -5.02 -3.33 12.34
N ILE A 243 -4.51 -2.61 11.33
CA ILE A 243 -4.78 -1.18 11.07
C ILE A 243 -6.29 -0.89 11.03
N ALA A 244 -7.07 -1.80 10.44
CA ALA A 244 -8.53 -1.69 10.36
C ALA A 244 -9.22 -1.58 11.73
N ALA A 245 -8.67 -2.23 12.75
CA ALA A 245 -9.22 -2.28 14.11
C ALA A 245 -8.61 -1.24 15.07
N LEU A 246 -7.78 -0.31 14.58
CA LEU A 246 -7.33 0.84 15.36
C LEU A 246 -8.52 1.73 15.71
N TYR A 247 -8.69 2.05 16.99
CA TYR A 247 -9.88 2.65 17.56
C TYR A 247 -9.56 4.01 18.17
N ASP A 248 -10.23 5.06 17.72
CA ASP A 248 -9.96 6.44 18.15
C ASP A 248 -10.77 6.87 19.40
N GLY A 249 -11.39 5.91 20.11
CA GLY A 249 -12.31 6.17 21.22
C GLY A 249 -13.78 6.36 20.81
N ASP A 250 -14.06 6.54 19.52
CA ASP A 250 -15.40 6.67 18.95
C ASP A 250 -15.63 5.61 17.86
N ARG A 251 -14.78 5.61 16.83
CA ARG A 251 -14.84 4.77 15.63
C ARG A 251 -13.54 4.03 15.35
N TYR A 252 -13.66 2.88 14.69
CA TYR A 252 -12.54 2.17 14.10
C TYR A 252 -12.03 2.87 12.83
N LEU A 253 -10.75 2.68 12.51
CA LEU A 253 -10.16 3.31 11.33
C LEU A 253 -10.82 2.87 10.02
N ILE A 254 -11.28 1.61 9.94
CA ILE A 254 -11.99 1.08 8.79
C ILE A 254 -13.33 1.79 8.50
N GLU A 255 -13.94 2.41 9.52
CA GLU A 255 -15.13 3.23 9.36
C GLU A 255 -14.83 4.54 8.62
N LYS A 256 -13.57 4.96 8.59
CA LYS A 256 -13.15 6.22 7.97
C LYS A 256 -12.55 6.03 6.59
N TYR A 257 -11.70 5.01 6.41
CA TYR A 257 -10.91 4.83 5.19
C TYR A 257 -10.97 3.40 4.68
N SER A 258 -10.80 3.24 3.36
CA SER A 258 -10.38 1.96 2.78
C SER A 258 -8.90 1.77 3.05
N LEU A 259 -8.44 0.54 3.31
CA LEU A 259 -7.09 0.30 3.84
C LEU A 259 -6.36 -0.76 3.02
N ALA A 260 -5.07 -0.53 2.78
CA ALA A 260 -4.13 -1.52 2.26
C ALA A 260 -2.73 -1.30 2.83
N VAL A 261 -1.93 -2.35 2.82
CA VAL A 261 -0.50 -2.32 3.18
C VAL A 261 0.32 -2.69 1.95
N VAL A 262 1.47 -2.08 1.75
CA VAL A 262 2.38 -2.43 0.65
C VAL A 262 3.78 -2.71 1.22
N PRO A 263 4.48 -3.74 0.70
CA PRO A 263 5.89 -3.96 1.00
C PRO A 263 6.75 -2.74 0.63
N SER A 264 6.49 -2.18 -0.55
CA SER A 264 7.16 -1.04 -1.16
C SER A 264 6.27 -0.50 -2.28
N PHE A 265 6.49 0.74 -2.71
CA PHE A 265 5.74 1.33 -3.81
C PHE A 265 6.18 0.85 -5.21
N TYR A 266 7.24 0.03 -5.32
CA TYR A 266 7.80 -0.40 -6.62
C TYR A 266 6.75 -1.04 -7.56
N ASN A 267 5.81 -1.80 -7.01
CA ASN A 267 4.78 -2.53 -7.77
C ASN A 267 3.43 -1.79 -7.84
N ILE A 268 3.36 -0.58 -7.31
CA ILE A 268 2.19 0.30 -7.36
C ILE A 268 2.29 1.15 -8.63
N ASN A 269 1.22 1.22 -9.41
CA ASN A 269 1.18 2.00 -10.65
C ASN A 269 -0.26 2.40 -10.99
N SER A 270 -0.43 3.33 -11.93
CA SER A 270 -1.74 3.83 -12.32
C SER A 270 -2.58 2.88 -13.20
N SER A 271 -2.16 1.62 -13.37
CA SER A 271 -2.96 0.62 -14.06
C SER A 271 -4.17 0.25 -13.20
N TYR A 272 -5.35 0.62 -13.71
CA TYR A 272 -6.64 0.32 -13.11
C TYR A 272 -7.40 -0.66 -13.98
N MET A 273 -7.85 -1.76 -13.38
CA MET A 273 -8.78 -2.68 -13.99
C MET A 273 -9.89 -2.99 -13.00
N SER A 274 -11.13 -2.64 -13.38
CA SER A 274 -12.29 -3.00 -12.59
C SER A 274 -12.44 -4.52 -12.52
N LEU A 275 -12.38 -5.07 -11.31
CA LEU A 275 -12.61 -6.50 -11.06
C LEU A 275 -14.11 -6.89 -11.01
N LYS A 276 -15.02 -5.93 -11.21
CA LYS A 276 -16.46 -6.21 -11.30
C LYS A 276 -16.72 -7.28 -12.35
N LYS A 277 -17.48 -8.33 -11.97
CA LYS A 277 -17.82 -9.47 -12.83
C LYS A 277 -16.63 -10.28 -13.36
N SER A 278 -15.44 -10.14 -12.75
CA SER A 278 -14.30 -10.97 -13.11
C SER A 278 -14.53 -12.41 -12.63
N PRO A 279 -14.28 -13.43 -13.48
CA PRO A 279 -14.39 -14.81 -13.06
C PRO A 279 -13.32 -15.14 -12.02
N VAL A 280 -13.71 -15.87 -10.98
CA VAL A 280 -12.80 -16.34 -9.93
C VAL A 280 -12.50 -17.82 -10.13
N LEU A 281 -11.23 -18.20 -9.99
CA LEU A 281 -10.84 -19.59 -9.77
C LEU A 281 -10.78 -19.83 -8.26
N ALA A 282 -11.81 -20.47 -7.70
CA ALA A 282 -11.88 -20.80 -6.29
C ALA A 282 -11.47 -22.25 -6.05
N MET A 283 -10.54 -22.50 -5.14
CA MET A 283 -10.06 -23.85 -4.85
C MET A 283 -9.91 -24.04 -3.35
N GLY A 284 -10.18 -25.23 -2.85
CA GLY A 284 -10.02 -25.49 -1.42
C GLY A 284 -10.07 -26.96 -1.02
N ALA A 285 -9.72 -27.21 0.24
CA ALA A 285 -9.88 -28.51 0.90
C ALA A 285 -10.65 -28.35 2.21
N ASP A 286 -11.68 -29.16 2.40
CA ASP A 286 -12.51 -29.17 3.61
C ASP A 286 -12.21 -30.37 4.52
N SER A 287 -11.51 -31.37 4.00
CA SER A 287 -11.21 -32.62 4.68
C SER A 287 -9.71 -32.90 4.66
N PHE A 288 -9.18 -33.30 5.81
CA PHE A 288 -7.76 -33.55 6.01
C PHE A 288 -7.56 -34.82 6.84
N LYS A 289 -6.43 -35.50 6.63
CA LYS A 289 -6.08 -36.72 7.37
C LYS A 289 -5.61 -36.42 8.80
N GLU A 290 -4.86 -35.34 8.97
CA GLU A 290 -4.14 -35.01 10.21
C GLU A 290 -4.49 -33.61 10.77
N LEU A 291 -5.38 -32.89 10.09
CA LEU A 291 -5.85 -31.56 10.49
C LEU A 291 -7.36 -31.58 10.71
N ASP A 292 -7.86 -30.60 11.45
CA ASP A 292 -9.30 -30.43 11.65
C ASP A 292 -10.01 -30.14 10.32
N PRO A 293 -11.22 -30.68 10.09
CA PRO A 293 -12.00 -30.36 8.90
C PRO A 293 -12.45 -28.89 8.89
N LEU A 294 -12.61 -28.34 7.68
CA LEU A 294 -13.05 -26.96 7.42
C LEU A 294 -14.37 -27.00 6.62
N PRO A 295 -15.50 -27.37 7.24
CA PRO A 295 -16.77 -27.56 6.53
C PRO A 295 -17.28 -26.29 5.82
N GLY A 296 -16.79 -25.11 6.17
CA GLY A 296 -17.09 -23.84 5.49
C GLY A 296 -16.54 -23.78 4.06
N VAL A 297 -15.43 -24.47 3.79
CA VAL A 297 -14.71 -24.39 2.51
C VAL A 297 -15.55 -24.87 1.33
N GLU A 298 -16.31 -25.96 1.48
CA GLU A 298 -17.21 -26.47 0.42
C GLU A 298 -18.22 -25.39 0.00
N VAL A 299 -18.81 -24.71 1.00
CA VAL A 299 -19.79 -23.65 0.79
C VAL A 299 -19.12 -22.39 0.22
N GLU A 300 -17.92 -22.04 0.71
CA GLU A 300 -17.17 -20.85 0.32
C GLU A 300 -16.82 -20.88 -1.17
N VAL A 301 -16.12 -21.92 -1.62
CA VAL A 301 -15.61 -21.99 -2.99
C VAL A 301 -16.75 -22.11 -4.01
N GLY A 302 -17.79 -22.88 -3.68
CA GLY A 302 -18.97 -23.04 -4.54
C GLY A 302 -19.76 -21.74 -4.68
N ALA A 303 -19.99 -21.03 -3.58
CA ALA A 303 -20.72 -19.76 -3.60
C ALA A 303 -19.96 -18.67 -4.37
N ILE A 304 -18.63 -18.58 -4.21
CA ILE A 304 -17.79 -17.63 -4.94
C ILE A 304 -17.81 -17.91 -6.45
N ALA A 305 -17.63 -19.17 -6.85
CA ALA A 305 -17.67 -19.55 -8.26
C ALA A 305 -19.04 -19.23 -8.88
N ASN A 306 -20.14 -19.54 -8.20
CA ASN A 306 -21.49 -19.20 -8.67
C ASN A 306 -21.72 -17.68 -8.81
N LEU A 307 -21.32 -16.90 -7.80
CA LEU A 307 -21.49 -15.44 -7.81
C LEU A 307 -20.72 -14.77 -8.95
N THR A 308 -19.54 -15.28 -9.26
CA THR A 308 -18.60 -14.66 -10.22
C THR A 308 -18.62 -15.29 -11.60
N GLN A 309 -19.47 -16.30 -11.83
CA GLN A 309 -19.43 -17.13 -13.04
C GLN A 309 -18.02 -17.73 -13.28
N GLY A 310 -17.38 -18.11 -12.18
CA GLY A 310 -16.05 -18.66 -12.12
C GLY A 310 -16.02 -20.19 -12.15
N GLN A 311 -14.94 -20.77 -11.66
CA GLN A 311 -14.78 -22.21 -11.51
C GLN A 311 -14.39 -22.55 -10.06
N SER A 312 -14.88 -23.68 -9.55
CA SER A 312 -14.54 -24.17 -8.21
C SER A 312 -13.94 -25.58 -8.25
N PHE A 313 -12.90 -25.82 -7.45
CA PHE A 313 -12.32 -27.14 -7.21
C PHE A 313 -12.23 -27.44 -5.71
N LEU A 314 -12.64 -28.64 -5.33
CA LEU A 314 -12.64 -29.11 -3.94
C LEU A 314 -11.79 -30.38 -3.82
N ASN A 315 -11.10 -30.52 -2.68
CA ASN A 315 -10.42 -31.74 -2.25
C ASN A 315 -9.54 -32.35 -3.35
N GLU A 316 -9.86 -33.52 -3.90
CA GLU A 316 -9.06 -34.25 -4.88
C GLU A 316 -8.64 -33.42 -6.10
N THR A 317 -9.40 -32.37 -6.41
CA THR A 317 -9.14 -31.44 -7.51
C THR A 317 -8.40 -30.18 -7.10
N PHE A 318 -8.19 -29.94 -5.81
CA PHE A 318 -7.38 -28.84 -5.26
C PHE A 318 -5.90 -29.22 -5.21
N THR A 319 -5.23 -29.08 -6.35
CA THR A 319 -3.80 -29.37 -6.54
C THR A 319 -3.08 -28.24 -7.29
N VAL A 320 -1.76 -28.12 -7.13
CA VAL A 320 -0.94 -27.14 -7.88
C VAL A 320 -1.09 -27.34 -9.39
N GLU A 321 -1.10 -28.60 -9.84
CA GLU A 321 -1.18 -28.92 -11.26
C GLU A 321 -2.51 -28.44 -11.85
N ASN A 322 -3.63 -28.73 -11.18
CA ASN A 322 -4.94 -28.29 -11.66
C ASN A 322 -5.08 -26.75 -11.63
N LEU A 323 -4.52 -26.08 -10.61
CA LEU A 323 -4.46 -24.62 -10.56
C LEU A 323 -3.73 -24.05 -11.79
N LYS A 324 -2.56 -24.59 -12.12
CA LYS A 324 -1.76 -24.11 -13.26
C LYS A 324 -2.44 -24.37 -14.58
N GLN A 325 -2.90 -25.60 -14.81
CA GLN A 325 -3.58 -25.99 -16.04
C GLN A 325 -4.83 -25.16 -16.29
N THR A 326 -5.64 -24.94 -15.25
CA THR A 326 -6.87 -24.13 -15.36
C THR A 326 -6.56 -22.66 -15.66
N ARG A 327 -5.56 -22.07 -15.00
CA ARG A 327 -5.15 -20.68 -15.30
C ARG A 327 -4.55 -20.52 -16.69
N GLN A 328 -3.93 -21.56 -17.23
CA GLN A 328 -3.38 -21.55 -18.60
C GLN A 328 -4.47 -21.71 -19.66
N SER A 329 -5.54 -22.46 -19.38
CA SER A 329 -6.65 -22.67 -20.32
C SER A 329 -7.61 -21.48 -20.37
N GLN A 330 -7.79 -20.77 -19.25
CA GLN A 330 -8.63 -19.58 -19.15
C GLN A 330 -7.99 -18.56 -18.20
N ARG A 331 -8.02 -17.28 -18.57
CA ARG A 331 -7.56 -16.20 -17.69
C ARG A 331 -8.52 -16.01 -16.52
N PHE A 332 -8.00 -16.15 -15.30
CA PHE A 332 -8.67 -15.76 -14.05
C PHE A 332 -7.90 -14.60 -13.40
N PRO A 333 -8.44 -13.37 -13.37
CA PRO A 333 -7.82 -12.24 -12.68
C PRO A 333 -7.75 -12.45 -11.15
N ILE A 334 -8.59 -13.35 -10.62
CA ILE A 334 -8.67 -13.64 -9.20
C ILE A 334 -8.55 -15.14 -8.97
N VAL A 335 -7.67 -15.53 -8.06
CA VAL A 335 -7.56 -16.89 -7.52
C VAL A 335 -7.88 -16.83 -6.05
N HIS A 336 -8.72 -17.75 -5.58
CA HIS A 336 -9.13 -17.86 -4.19
C HIS A 336 -8.77 -19.24 -3.66
N LEU A 337 -7.97 -19.31 -2.60
CA LEU A 337 -7.56 -20.56 -1.96
C LEU A 337 -8.12 -20.62 -0.54
N ALA A 338 -8.99 -21.59 -0.26
CA ALA A 338 -9.63 -21.80 1.05
C ALA A 338 -9.15 -23.13 1.66
N THR A 339 -8.34 -23.05 2.71
CA THR A 339 -7.67 -24.23 3.31
C THR A 339 -6.97 -23.88 4.62
N HIS A 340 -6.28 -24.84 5.24
CA HIS A 340 -5.29 -24.57 6.28
C HIS A 340 -4.02 -23.94 5.70
N ALA A 341 -3.42 -23.06 6.48
CA ALA A 341 -2.04 -22.63 6.29
C ALA A 341 -1.37 -22.50 7.66
N GLN A 342 -0.08 -22.73 7.68
CA GLN A 342 0.73 -22.56 8.88
C GLN A 342 1.93 -21.67 8.55
N PHE A 343 2.07 -20.59 9.30
CA PHE A 343 3.27 -19.77 9.29
C PHE A 343 4.18 -20.16 10.48
N ASN A 344 5.41 -20.58 10.19
CA ASN A 344 6.36 -21.00 11.22
C ASN A 344 7.37 -19.87 11.51
N SER A 345 7.06 -19.06 12.52
CA SER A 345 7.89 -17.93 12.95
C SER A 345 9.31 -18.40 13.32
N GLY A 346 10.32 -17.90 12.62
CA GLY A 346 11.74 -18.29 12.80
C GLY A 346 12.21 -19.45 11.92
N LYS A 347 11.31 -20.16 11.22
CA LYS A 347 11.67 -21.08 10.13
C LYS A 347 10.73 -20.90 8.94
N PRO A 348 10.73 -19.74 8.26
CA PRO A 348 9.68 -19.45 7.27
C PRO A 348 9.67 -20.38 6.05
N LYS A 349 10.81 -21.03 5.74
CA LYS A 349 10.92 -22.13 4.76
C LYS A 349 10.12 -23.40 5.13
N LYS A 350 9.62 -23.49 6.37
CA LYS A 350 8.72 -24.55 6.87
C LYS A 350 7.25 -24.09 6.96
N SER A 351 6.94 -22.90 6.49
CA SER A 351 5.56 -22.43 6.38
C SER A 351 4.93 -23.07 5.14
N SER A 352 3.70 -23.57 5.27
CA SER A 352 3.00 -24.30 4.20
C SER A 352 1.54 -23.84 4.06
N ILE A 353 1.03 -23.85 2.83
CA ILE A 353 -0.40 -23.90 2.51
C ILE A 353 -0.74 -25.36 2.23
N TYR A 354 -1.74 -25.89 2.92
CA TYR A 354 -2.13 -27.29 2.77
C TYR A 354 -3.02 -27.44 1.53
N LEU A 355 -2.60 -28.28 0.59
CA LEU A 355 -3.41 -28.72 -0.54
C LEU A 355 -3.96 -30.11 -0.23
N TRP A 356 -4.75 -30.68 -1.14
CA TRP A 356 -5.30 -32.01 -0.89
C TRP A 356 -4.25 -33.12 -0.82
N ASN A 357 -3.29 -33.08 -1.73
CA ASN A 357 -2.29 -34.15 -1.91
C ASN A 357 -0.87 -33.73 -1.51
N ASP A 358 -0.67 -32.49 -1.11
CA ASP A 358 0.66 -31.91 -0.90
C ASP A 358 0.60 -30.69 0.04
N GLU A 359 1.77 -30.21 0.42
CA GLU A 359 1.95 -28.94 1.12
C GLU A 359 2.72 -27.97 0.20
N LEU A 360 2.08 -26.86 -0.18
CA LEU A 360 2.77 -25.80 -0.90
C LEU A 360 3.57 -24.96 0.08
N ARG A 361 4.89 -25.14 0.11
CA ARG A 361 5.74 -24.35 1.00
C ARG A 361 5.82 -22.91 0.53
N LEU A 362 6.07 -22.00 1.46
CA LEU A 362 6.29 -20.59 1.15
C LEU A 362 7.35 -20.42 0.05
N SER A 363 8.50 -21.10 0.18
CA SER A 363 9.59 -21.08 -0.81
C SER A 363 9.23 -21.65 -2.20
N GLU A 364 8.02 -22.18 -2.36
CA GLU A 364 7.55 -22.81 -3.59
C GLU A 364 6.42 -22.03 -4.25
N LEU A 365 6.04 -20.86 -3.72
CA LEU A 365 4.97 -20.03 -4.31
C LEU A 365 5.24 -19.65 -5.77
N ASP A 366 6.49 -19.47 -6.17
CA ASP A 366 6.85 -19.21 -7.57
C ASP A 366 6.42 -20.35 -8.52
N LYS A 367 6.25 -21.59 -8.02
CA LYS A 367 5.72 -22.70 -8.82
C LYS A 367 4.29 -22.45 -9.31
N LEU A 368 3.55 -21.53 -8.67
CA LEU A 368 2.19 -21.17 -9.07
C LEU A 368 2.11 -20.32 -10.33
N ASN A 369 3.24 -19.74 -10.79
CA ASN A 369 3.33 -18.96 -12.03
C ASN A 369 2.29 -17.82 -12.07
N LEU A 370 2.21 -17.03 -10.99
CA LEU A 370 1.12 -16.06 -10.77
C LEU A 370 1.15 -14.89 -11.75
N ASP A 371 2.29 -14.62 -12.38
CA ASP A 371 2.50 -13.61 -13.41
C ASP A 371 2.09 -14.05 -14.82
N ASN A 372 1.86 -15.35 -15.05
CA ASN A 372 1.52 -15.89 -16.36
C ASN A 372 0.38 -16.94 -16.34
N PRO A 373 -0.85 -16.57 -16.75
CA PRO A 373 -1.28 -15.20 -17.07
C PRO A 373 -1.23 -14.29 -15.84
N PRO A 374 -1.15 -12.95 -15.98
CA PRO A 374 -1.10 -12.04 -14.84
C PRO A 374 -2.28 -12.22 -13.87
N LEU A 375 -1.98 -12.31 -12.58
CA LEU A 375 -2.96 -12.38 -11.49
C LEU A 375 -3.12 -11.01 -10.81
N ASP A 376 -4.36 -10.53 -10.73
CA ASP A 376 -4.67 -9.26 -10.07
C ASP A 376 -4.86 -9.40 -8.56
N LEU A 377 -5.47 -10.51 -8.11
CA LEU A 377 -5.70 -10.78 -6.70
C LEU A 377 -5.58 -12.27 -6.39
N LEU A 378 -4.69 -12.61 -5.44
CA LEU A 378 -4.73 -13.89 -4.75
C LEU A 378 -5.42 -13.71 -3.39
N VAL A 379 -6.49 -14.45 -3.14
CA VAL A 379 -7.12 -14.52 -1.81
C VAL A 379 -6.65 -15.80 -1.13
N LEU A 380 -5.96 -15.65 0.00
CA LEU A 380 -5.49 -16.73 0.84
C LEU A 380 -6.40 -16.84 2.07
N SER A 381 -7.56 -17.47 1.87
CA SER A 381 -8.57 -17.77 2.91
C SER A 381 -8.09 -18.93 3.79
N ALA A 382 -7.03 -18.65 4.55
CA ALA A 382 -6.34 -19.60 5.40
C ALA A 382 -5.69 -18.89 6.58
N CYS A 383 -5.36 -19.62 7.64
CA CYS A 383 -4.80 -19.06 8.87
C CYS A 383 -3.40 -18.45 8.65
N GLN A 384 -3.16 -17.28 9.25
CA GLN A 384 -1.83 -16.64 9.35
C GLN A 384 -1.12 -16.39 8.00
N THR A 385 -1.86 -16.08 6.93
CA THR A 385 -1.29 -15.91 5.57
C THR A 385 -0.76 -14.51 5.25
N ALA A 386 -1.17 -13.49 6.01
CA ALA A 386 -0.56 -12.17 6.04
C ALA A 386 0.29 -11.96 7.32
N LEU A 387 0.43 -13.00 8.14
CA LEU A 387 1.32 -13.01 9.29
C LEU A 387 2.71 -13.48 8.90
N GLY A 388 3.73 -12.75 9.37
CA GLY A 388 5.12 -13.15 9.34
C GLY A 388 5.77 -13.28 10.72
N SER A 389 7.10 -13.40 10.75
CA SER A 389 7.93 -13.17 11.94
C SER A 389 8.62 -11.82 11.82
N ARG A 390 9.32 -11.37 12.87
CA ARG A 390 10.18 -10.17 12.81
C ARG A 390 11.04 -10.14 11.53
N ASP A 391 11.67 -11.28 11.22
CA ASP A 391 12.49 -11.44 10.02
C ASP A 391 11.72 -11.52 8.67
N ALA A 392 10.38 -11.35 8.66
CA ALA A 392 9.50 -11.91 7.61
C ALA A 392 8.07 -11.34 7.54
N GLU A 393 7.83 -10.13 8.04
CA GLU A 393 6.46 -9.63 8.20
C GLU A 393 5.72 -9.48 6.85
N LEU A 394 4.43 -9.83 6.81
CA LEU A 394 3.55 -10.06 5.62
C LEU A 394 3.54 -11.47 5.02
N GLY A 395 4.41 -12.40 5.46
CA GLY A 395 4.26 -13.85 5.22
C GLY A 395 4.00 -14.26 3.76
N PHE A 396 3.00 -15.12 3.53
CA PHE A 396 2.59 -15.55 2.19
C PHE A 396 2.08 -14.40 1.32
N SER A 397 1.45 -13.40 1.92
CA SER A 397 0.90 -12.26 1.19
C SER A 397 2.02 -11.39 0.61
N GLY A 398 3.11 -11.18 1.35
CA GLY A 398 4.31 -10.51 0.83
C GLY A 398 4.98 -11.28 -0.31
N LEU A 399 5.12 -12.61 -0.17
CA LEU A 399 5.73 -13.43 -1.22
C LEU A 399 4.85 -13.50 -2.46
N THR A 400 3.54 -13.55 -2.29
CA THR A 400 2.58 -13.55 -3.40
C THR A 400 2.79 -12.34 -4.32
N ILE A 401 3.06 -11.17 -3.73
CA ILE A 401 3.41 -9.97 -4.48
C ILE A 401 4.74 -10.14 -5.20
N ALA A 402 5.77 -10.63 -4.50
CA ALA A 402 7.08 -10.90 -5.07
C ALA A 402 7.02 -11.98 -6.18
N SER A 403 6.07 -12.91 -6.12
CA SER A 403 5.77 -13.95 -7.11
C SER A 403 4.91 -13.47 -8.28
N GLY A 404 4.63 -12.16 -8.37
CA GLY A 404 4.05 -11.52 -9.55
C GLY A 404 2.55 -11.25 -9.50
N ALA A 405 1.87 -11.57 -8.40
CA ALA A 405 0.49 -11.11 -8.22
C ALA A 405 0.47 -9.60 -7.90
N THR A 406 -0.54 -8.90 -8.41
CA THR A 406 -0.69 -7.46 -8.12
C THR A 406 -1.11 -7.19 -6.67
N SER A 407 -1.87 -8.11 -6.08
CA SER A 407 -2.40 -7.98 -4.73
C SER A 407 -2.61 -9.35 -4.08
N ALA A 408 -2.54 -9.37 -2.75
CA ALA A 408 -2.89 -10.53 -1.94
C ALA A 408 -3.86 -10.11 -0.83
N LEU A 409 -4.86 -10.92 -0.55
CA LEU A 409 -5.69 -10.79 0.65
C LEU A 409 -5.37 -11.96 1.57
N GLY A 410 -4.87 -11.68 2.76
CA GLY A 410 -4.43 -12.71 3.70
C GLY A 410 -4.75 -12.37 5.15
N SER A 411 -4.61 -13.36 6.04
CA SER A 411 -5.04 -13.26 7.43
C SER A 411 -3.89 -13.00 8.42
N LEU A 412 -4.15 -12.18 9.43
CA LEU A 412 -3.18 -11.77 10.47
C LEU A 412 -3.12 -12.73 11.66
N TRP A 413 -4.05 -13.68 11.76
CA TRP A 413 -4.12 -14.69 12.83
C TRP A 413 -4.86 -15.94 12.35
N SER A 414 -5.03 -16.91 13.25
CA SER A 414 -5.88 -18.08 13.01
C SER A 414 -7.34 -17.66 13.04
N VAL A 415 -7.99 -17.69 11.88
CA VAL A 415 -9.36 -17.19 11.66
C VAL A 415 -10.41 -18.27 11.91
N SER A 416 -11.65 -17.86 12.15
CA SER A 416 -12.80 -18.76 12.25
C SER A 416 -13.27 -19.17 10.86
N ASP A 417 -13.48 -20.46 10.63
CA ASP A 417 -14.03 -21.01 9.38
C ASP A 417 -15.34 -20.30 8.98
N ALA A 418 -16.34 -20.34 9.87
CA ALA A 418 -17.64 -19.69 9.64
C ALA A 418 -17.55 -18.16 9.47
N GLY A 419 -16.74 -17.47 10.29
CA GLY A 419 -16.56 -16.03 10.16
C GLY A 419 -15.89 -15.64 8.83
N THR A 420 -14.95 -16.47 8.37
CA THR A 420 -14.23 -16.27 7.11
C THR A 420 -15.15 -16.50 5.91
N LEU A 421 -15.96 -17.55 5.94
CA LEU A 421 -17.00 -17.82 4.95
C LEU A 421 -17.88 -16.58 4.72
N VAL A 422 -18.39 -15.99 5.81
CA VAL A 422 -19.24 -14.78 5.74
C VAL A 422 -18.47 -13.59 5.17
N LEU A 423 -17.25 -13.34 5.66
CA LEU A 423 -16.44 -12.23 5.19
C LEU A 423 -16.11 -12.35 3.70
N MET A 424 -15.68 -13.53 3.24
CA MET A 424 -15.26 -13.75 1.85
C MET A 424 -16.43 -13.68 0.88
N GLN A 425 -17.56 -14.29 1.22
CA GLN A 425 -18.76 -14.15 0.39
C GLN A 425 -19.21 -12.70 0.29
N ASN A 426 -19.23 -11.96 1.41
CA ASN A 426 -19.60 -10.55 1.36
C ASN A 426 -18.57 -9.72 0.59
N PHE A 427 -17.27 -9.99 0.76
CA PHE A 427 -16.20 -9.35 -0.01
C PHE A 427 -16.43 -9.49 -1.51
N TYR A 428 -16.70 -10.71 -2.00
CA TYR A 428 -16.97 -10.91 -3.44
C TYR A 428 -18.27 -10.27 -3.90
N GLN A 429 -19.30 -10.21 -3.06
CA GLN A 429 -20.53 -9.45 -3.37
C GLN A 429 -20.23 -7.97 -3.53
N LYS A 430 -19.45 -7.36 -2.61
CA LYS A 430 -19.07 -5.95 -2.70
C LYS A 430 -18.15 -5.69 -3.87
N LEU A 431 -17.25 -6.62 -4.20
CA LEU A 431 -16.35 -6.52 -5.35
C LEU A 431 -17.11 -6.41 -6.69
N GLN A 432 -18.37 -6.88 -6.76
CA GLN A 432 -19.21 -6.69 -7.96
C GLN A 432 -19.68 -5.24 -8.15
N THR A 433 -19.62 -4.43 -7.10
CA THR A 433 -20.25 -3.09 -7.06
C THR A 433 -19.25 -1.97 -6.77
N GLU A 434 -18.30 -2.20 -5.87
CA GLU A 434 -17.31 -1.24 -5.42
C GLU A 434 -16.20 -1.03 -6.47
N PRO A 435 -15.58 0.16 -6.52
CA PRO A 435 -14.60 0.50 -7.56
C PRO A 435 -13.24 -0.17 -7.34
N THR A 436 -12.89 -0.54 -6.10
CA THR A 436 -11.56 -1.03 -5.73
C THR A 436 -11.63 -2.24 -4.79
N LYS A 437 -10.57 -3.06 -4.77
CA LYS A 437 -10.43 -4.20 -3.83
C LYS A 437 -10.50 -3.73 -2.38
N ALA A 438 -9.83 -2.62 -2.05
CA ALA A 438 -9.84 -2.05 -0.71
C ALA A 438 -11.23 -1.55 -0.28
N ALA A 439 -11.99 -0.93 -1.19
CA ALA A 439 -13.37 -0.51 -0.91
C ALA A 439 -14.30 -1.71 -0.70
N ALA A 440 -14.17 -2.76 -1.52
CA ALA A 440 -14.92 -4.00 -1.35
C ALA A 440 -14.65 -4.66 0.00
N LEU A 441 -13.39 -4.76 0.41
CA LEU A 441 -13.01 -5.31 1.72
C LEU A 441 -13.56 -4.45 2.86
N ARG A 442 -13.37 -3.13 2.79
CA ARG A 442 -13.92 -2.19 3.78
C ARG A 442 -15.41 -2.38 3.95
N ARG A 443 -16.17 -2.39 2.84
CA ARG A 443 -17.62 -2.53 2.88
C ARG A 443 -18.04 -3.86 3.50
N ALA A 444 -17.32 -4.93 3.20
CA ALA A 444 -17.58 -6.23 3.83
C ALA A 444 -17.34 -6.22 5.34
N GLN A 445 -16.24 -5.59 5.77
CA GLN A 445 -15.88 -5.45 7.18
C GLN A 445 -16.88 -4.58 7.96
N LEU A 446 -17.35 -3.49 7.37
CA LEU A 446 -18.33 -2.59 8.00
C LEU A 446 -19.67 -3.27 8.23
N GLU A 447 -20.14 -4.08 7.26
CA GLU A 447 -21.40 -4.80 7.42
C GLU A 447 -21.31 -5.88 8.52
N MET A 448 -20.14 -6.50 8.72
CA MET A 448 -19.94 -7.37 9.88
C MET A 448 -19.89 -6.56 11.19
N LEU A 449 -19.12 -5.46 11.21
CA LEU A 449 -18.98 -4.57 12.38
C LEU A 449 -20.32 -4.03 12.88
N HIS A 450 -21.21 -3.60 11.98
CA HIS A 450 -22.51 -3.04 12.35
C HIS A 450 -23.56 -4.11 12.70
N GLY A 451 -23.22 -5.40 12.57
CA GLY A 451 -24.17 -6.49 12.77
C GLY A 451 -25.18 -6.61 11.62
N ASP A 452 -24.84 -6.04 10.45
CA ASP A 452 -25.65 -6.16 9.25
C ASP A 452 -25.62 -7.57 8.68
N LEU A 453 -24.68 -8.42 9.11
CA LEU A 453 -24.58 -9.82 8.72
C LEU A 453 -24.79 -10.72 9.93
N GLN A 454 -25.87 -11.50 9.89
CA GLN A 454 -26.20 -12.47 10.93
C GLN A 454 -26.40 -13.85 10.32
N ILE A 455 -26.04 -14.88 11.07
CA ILE A 455 -26.35 -16.26 10.70
C ILE A 455 -27.60 -16.68 11.46
N VAL A 456 -28.67 -16.97 10.73
CA VAL A 456 -29.96 -17.36 11.29
C VAL A 456 -30.48 -18.58 10.54
N ASN A 457 -30.62 -19.72 11.23
CA ASN A 457 -31.08 -21.00 10.68
C ASN A 457 -30.26 -21.41 9.44
N GLY A 458 -28.94 -21.42 9.57
CA GLY A 458 -28.04 -21.76 8.46
C GLY A 458 -28.10 -20.80 7.28
N GLN A 459 -28.60 -19.57 7.43
CA GLN A 459 -28.59 -18.56 6.35
C GLN A 459 -27.95 -17.25 6.79
N VAL A 460 -27.13 -16.66 5.93
CA VAL A 460 -26.63 -15.28 6.14
C VAL A 460 -27.74 -14.30 5.79
N ARG A 461 -28.24 -13.58 6.79
CA ARG A 461 -29.22 -12.51 6.64
C ARG A 461 -28.55 -11.17 6.71
N LEU A 462 -28.94 -10.29 5.79
CA LEU A 462 -28.59 -8.87 5.83
C LEU A 462 -29.54 -8.15 6.79
N ALA A 463 -29.07 -7.12 7.50
CA ALA A 463 -29.92 -6.27 8.36
C ALA A 463 -31.05 -5.57 7.59
N SER A 464 -30.93 -5.45 6.26
CA SER A 464 -32.00 -4.97 5.38
C SER A 464 -33.20 -5.93 5.28
N GLY A 465 -33.16 -7.10 5.91
CA GLY A 465 -34.19 -8.14 5.84
C GLY A 465 -34.12 -8.97 4.54
N LEU A 466 -33.21 -8.63 3.63
CA LEU A 466 -32.88 -9.46 2.47
C LEU A 466 -31.99 -10.61 2.94
N SER A 467 -32.43 -11.85 2.72
CA SER A 467 -31.51 -12.98 2.77
C SER A 467 -30.50 -12.79 1.64
N ALA A 468 -29.22 -12.71 1.97
CA ALA A 468 -28.24 -13.17 0.99
C ALA A 468 -28.57 -14.66 0.79
N ASN A 469 -28.72 -15.13 -0.44
CA ASN A 469 -29.04 -16.54 -0.74
C ASN A 469 -27.83 -17.45 -0.45
N ILE A 470 -27.30 -17.35 0.76
CA ILE A 470 -26.17 -18.12 1.27
C ILE A 470 -26.79 -19.15 2.19
N GLN A 471 -26.85 -20.39 1.72
CA GLN A 471 -27.14 -21.52 2.59
C GLN A 471 -25.82 -22.05 3.16
N ILE A 472 -25.75 -22.05 4.47
CA ILE A 472 -24.66 -22.60 5.27
C ILE A 472 -25.05 -24.05 5.57
N SER A 473 -24.11 -24.99 5.43
CA SER A 473 -24.37 -26.39 5.72
C SER A 473 -24.59 -26.63 7.22
N GLU A 474 -25.33 -27.68 7.60
CA GLU A 474 -25.56 -28.04 9.01
C GLU A 474 -24.25 -28.19 9.80
N LYS A 475 -23.19 -28.69 9.14
CA LYS A 475 -21.85 -28.84 9.74
C LYS A 475 -21.24 -27.50 10.13
N VAL A 476 -21.43 -26.47 9.31
CA VAL A 476 -20.91 -25.12 9.60
C VAL A 476 -21.79 -24.45 10.65
N GLU A 477 -23.12 -24.58 10.55
CA GLU A 477 -24.05 -24.04 11.57
C GLU A 477 -23.71 -24.53 12.98
N ALA A 478 -23.35 -25.81 13.13
CA ALA A 478 -22.98 -26.40 14.42
C ALA A 478 -21.76 -25.75 15.10
N VAL A 479 -20.88 -25.08 14.36
CA VAL A 479 -19.63 -24.47 14.87
C VAL A 479 -19.64 -22.95 14.79
N THR A 480 -20.77 -22.34 14.43
CA THR A 480 -20.87 -20.90 14.18
C THR A 480 -21.39 -20.11 15.38
N THR A 481 -20.85 -18.92 15.62
CA THR A 481 -21.45 -17.90 16.50
C THR A 481 -22.43 -17.04 15.72
N ASN A 482 -23.52 -16.62 16.35
CA ASN A 482 -24.50 -15.70 15.73
C ASN A 482 -24.03 -14.24 15.74
N ASP A 483 -23.01 -13.90 16.53
CA ASP A 483 -22.46 -12.55 16.63
C ASP A 483 -21.07 -12.48 15.98
N LEU A 484 -21.03 -11.81 14.82
CA LEU A 484 -19.82 -11.57 14.03
C LEU A 484 -19.32 -10.12 14.12
N MET A 485 -19.88 -9.30 15.01
CA MET A 485 -19.51 -7.88 15.16
C MET A 485 -18.13 -7.69 15.79
N HIS A 486 -17.62 -8.71 16.49
CA HIS A 486 -16.32 -8.63 17.15
C HIS A 486 -15.18 -8.46 16.12
N PRO A 487 -14.21 -7.54 16.33
CA PRO A 487 -13.14 -7.28 15.36
C PRO A 487 -12.29 -8.47 14.97
N TYR A 488 -12.22 -9.50 15.81
CA TYR A 488 -11.63 -10.79 15.45
C TYR A 488 -12.13 -11.33 14.09
N TYR A 489 -13.42 -11.17 13.78
CA TYR A 489 -14.03 -11.76 12.58
C TYR A 489 -13.79 -10.93 11.33
N TRP A 490 -13.84 -9.60 11.43
CA TRP A 490 -13.75 -8.71 10.27
C TRP A 490 -12.37 -8.08 10.06
N SER A 491 -11.58 -7.83 11.12
CA SER A 491 -10.25 -7.21 11.00
C SER A 491 -9.11 -8.20 10.79
N GLY A 492 -9.42 -9.51 10.72
CA GLY A 492 -8.43 -10.56 10.57
C GLY A 492 -7.78 -10.62 9.20
N PHE A 493 -8.39 -10.03 8.18
CA PHE A 493 -7.85 -9.99 6.81
C PHE A 493 -7.36 -8.60 6.44
N THR A 494 -6.22 -8.56 5.76
CA THR A 494 -5.61 -7.34 5.24
C THR A 494 -5.28 -7.48 3.76
N LEU A 495 -5.48 -6.39 3.01
CA LEU A 495 -5.10 -6.30 1.62
C LEU A 495 -3.64 -5.84 1.53
N VAL A 496 -2.81 -6.67 0.90
CA VAL A 496 -1.40 -6.40 0.62
C VAL A 496 -1.20 -6.12 -0.86
N GLY A 497 -0.50 -5.04 -1.21
CA GLY A 497 -0.25 -4.63 -2.59
C GLY A 497 -1.26 -3.59 -3.11
N ARG A 498 -1.53 -3.60 -4.42
CA ARG A 498 -2.29 -2.53 -5.08
C ARG A 498 -3.78 -2.53 -4.71
N PRO A 499 -4.33 -1.45 -4.12
CA PRO A 499 -5.69 -1.50 -3.57
C PRO A 499 -6.82 -1.41 -4.61
N TRP A 500 -6.53 -0.90 -5.81
CA TRP A 500 -7.48 -0.76 -6.91
C TRP A 500 -7.47 -1.93 -7.88
#